data_AF-A0A7H1MFG8-F1
#
_entry.id   AF-A0A7H1MFG8-F1
#
_cell.length_a   1.000
_cell.length_b   1.000
_cell.length_c   1.000
_cell.angle_alpha   90.00
_cell.angle_beta   90.00
_cell.angle_gamma   90.00
#
_symmetry.space_group_name_H-M   'P 1'
#
loop_
_entity.id
_entity.type
_entity.pdbx_description
1 polymer ?
#
loop_
_entity_poly.entity_id
_entity_poly.type
_entity_poly.pdbx_seq_one_letter_code
_entity_poly.pdbx_strand_id
1 'polypeptide(L)' 'MKEYQRFSPDSVNGSDSTVGLKRNLEKDDNKIIVTTIQKLNNLMKNEDSLPVYQQQVVFIFGECHRSQFGEVQKI' A
#
# COMPACT_ATOMS: atom_id res chain seq x y z
N MET A 1 -8.02 11.25 -6.34
CA MET A 1 -8.90 10.11 -5.95
C MET A 1 -9.50 9.36 -7.14
N LYS A 2 -10.31 9.99 -8.02
CA LYS A 2 -11.01 9.27 -9.12
C LYS A 2 -10.09 8.58 -10.12
N GLU A 3 -8.89 9.11 -10.33
CA GLU A 3 -7.89 8.55 -11.25
C GLU A 3 -7.37 7.19 -10.76
N TYR A 4 -7.13 7.04 -9.46
CA TYR A 4 -6.62 5.79 -8.86
C TYR A 4 -7.68 4.70 -8.76
N GLN A 5 -8.97 5.06 -8.63
CA GLN A 5 -10.07 4.08 -8.63
C GLN A 5 -10.14 3.25 -9.91
N ARG A 6 -9.66 3.77 -11.05
CA ARG A 6 -9.62 3.00 -12.31
C ARG A 6 -8.60 1.87 -12.27
N PHE A 7 -7.52 2.03 -11.51
CA PHE A 7 -6.45 1.05 -11.36
C PHE A 7 -6.66 0.14 -10.16
N SER A 8 -7.25 0.67 -9.09
CA SER A 8 -7.46 -0.06 -7.85
C SER A 8 -8.68 0.53 -7.13
N PRO A 9 -9.89 -0.01 -7.37
CA PRO A 9 -11.11 0.45 -6.74
C PRO A 9 -10.99 0.41 -5.21
N ASP A 10 -11.41 1.49 -4.55
CA ASP A 10 -11.44 1.65 -3.08
C ASP A 10 -10.10 1.52 -2.33
N SER A 11 -8.98 1.44 -3.04
CA SER A 11 -7.66 1.31 -2.41
C SER A 11 -7.16 2.64 -1.83
N VAL A 12 -7.57 3.78 -2.40
CA VAL A 12 -7.19 5.12 -1.98
C VAL A 12 -8.38 5.86 -1.36
N ASN A 13 -8.52 5.77 -0.04
CA ASN A 13 -9.49 6.51 0.77
C ASN A 13 -8.89 6.84 2.14
N GLY A 14 -9.57 7.66 2.94
CA GLY A 14 -9.08 8.09 4.27
C GLY A 14 -9.23 7.04 5.38
N SER A 15 -9.54 5.78 5.06
CA SER A 15 -9.62 4.71 6.06
C SER A 15 -8.23 4.13 6.34
N ASP A 16 -8.02 3.69 7.58
CA ASP A 16 -6.82 2.96 8.00
C ASP A 16 -6.87 1.45 7.71
N SER A 17 -7.99 0.95 7.15
CA SER A 17 -8.19 -0.46 6.85
C SER A 17 -7.22 -0.99 5.80
N THR A 18 -6.59 -2.13 6.11
CA THR A 18 -5.62 -2.84 5.25
C THR A 18 -6.25 -3.97 4.42
N VAL A 19 -7.53 -4.30 4.64
CA VAL A 19 -8.22 -5.44 4.00
C VAL A 19 -8.17 -5.36 2.48
N GLY A 20 -8.45 -4.17 1.92
CA GLY A 20 -8.38 -3.96 0.47
C GLY A 20 -6.96 -4.07 -0.08
N LEU A 21 -5.97 -3.59 0.67
CA LEU A 21 -4.56 -3.70 0.28
C LEU A 21 -4.10 -5.16 0.28
N LYS A 22 -4.43 -5.94 1.31
CA LYS A 22 -4.13 -7.38 1.39
C LYS A 22 -4.75 -8.16 0.22
N ARG A 23 -6.05 -7.93 -0.03
CA ARG A 23 -6.75 -8.53 -1.18
C ARG A 23 -6.10 -8.20 -2.52
N ASN A 24 -5.54 -7.00 -2.67
CA ASN A 24 -4.87 -6.61 -3.91
C ASN A 24 -3.50 -7.27 -4.06
N LEU A 25 -2.79 -7.54 -2.97
CA LEU A 25 -1.49 -8.23 -2.96
C LEU A 25 -1.61 -9.73 -3.28
N GLU A 26 -2.77 -10.34 -3.02
CA GLU A 26 -3.04 -11.76 -3.29
C GLU A 26 -3.48 -12.04 -4.74
N LYS A 27 -3.70 -11.00 -5.55
CA LYS A 27 -4.14 -11.14 -6.93
C LYS A 27 -2.95 -11.20 -7.89
N ASP A 28 -2.85 -12.28 -8.66
CA ASP A 28 -1.77 -12.50 -9.63
C ASP A 28 -1.78 -11.53 -10.83
N ASP A 29 -2.91 -10.89 -11.12
CA ASP A 29 -3.08 -9.98 -12.26
C ASP A 29 -2.78 -8.50 -11.94
N ASN A 30 -2.63 -8.15 -10.66
CA ASN A 30 -2.43 -6.77 -10.20
C ASN A 30 -0.95 -6.43 -9.97
N LYS A 31 -0.22 -6.21 -11.06
CA LYS A 31 1.21 -5.80 -10.98
C LYS A 31 1.42 -4.38 -10.44
N ILE A 32 0.39 -3.54 -10.42
CA ILE A 32 0.46 -2.16 -9.91
C ILE A 32 -0.58 -2.01 -8.82
N ILE A 33 -0.11 -1.67 -7.61
CA ILE A 33 -0.96 -1.45 -6.45
C ILE A 33 -0.83 0.00 -6.02
N VAL A 34 -1.97 0.70 -5.99
CA VAL A 34 -2.02 2.07 -5.49
C VAL A 34 -2.60 2.04 -4.08
N THR A 35 -1.87 2.58 -3.12
CA THR A 35 -2.28 2.65 -1.71
C THR A 35 -1.78 3.96 -1.07
N THR A 36 -2.30 4.29 0.11
CA THR A 36 -1.76 5.37 0.94
C THR A 36 -0.61 4.86 1.81
N ILE A 37 0.27 5.77 2.23
CA ILE A 37 1.40 5.45 3.10
C ILE A 37 0.94 4.97 4.49
N GLN A 38 -0.18 5.49 5.01
CA GLN A 38 -0.79 5.02 6.27
C GLN A 38 -1.18 3.54 6.19
N LYS A 39 -1.89 3.16 5.12
CA LYS A 39 -2.33 1.77 4.94
C LYS A 39 -1.15 0.82 4.78
N LEU A 40 -0.10 1.24 4.08
CA LEU A 40 1.14 0.46 3.96
C LEU A 40 1.81 0.27 5.34
N ASN A 41 1.95 1.35 6.11
CA ASN A 41 2.52 1.29 7.47
C ASN A 41 1.71 0.37 8.39
N ASN A 42 0.38 0.49 8.36
CA ASN A 42 -0.50 -0.37 9.15
C ASN A 42 -0.42 -1.84 8.72
N LEU A 43 -0.27 -2.13 7.43
CA LEU A 43 -0.09 -3.50 6.95
C LEU A 43 1.22 -4.09 7.50
N MET A 44 2.33 -3.37 7.36
CA MET A 44 3.65 -3.85 7.80
C MET A 44 3.72 -4.04 9.33
N LYS A 45 2.98 -3.26 10.11
CA LYS A 45 2.91 -3.41 11.58
C LYS A 45 2.09 -4.61 12.06
N ASN A 46 1.13 -5.08 11.27
CA ASN A 46 0.17 -6.10 11.69
C ASN A 46 0.34 -7.44 10.97
N GLU A 47 1.13 -7.49 9.89
CA GLU A 47 1.32 -8.68 9.06
C GLU A 47 2.81 -8.93 8.85
N ASP A 48 3.36 -9.92 9.54
CA ASP A 48 4.79 -10.24 9.52
C ASP A 48 5.18 -11.24 8.41
N SER A 49 4.20 -11.89 7.76
CA SER A 49 4.45 -13.05 6.89
C SER A 49 3.65 -13.03 5.57
N LEU A 50 3.68 -11.92 4.84
CA LEU A 50 3.06 -11.84 3.52
C LEU A 50 3.98 -12.40 2.43
N PRO A 51 3.45 -13.20 1.46
CA PRO A 51 4.25 -13.70 0.33
C PRO A 51 4.95 -12.62 -0.48
N VAL A 52 4.38 -11.41 -0.56
CA VAL A 52 4.98 -10.27 -1.28
C VAL A 52 6.32 -9.83 -0.69
N TYR A 53 6.60 -10.10 0.59
CA TYR A 53 7.87 -9.75 1.22
C TYR A 53 9.07 -10.54 0.68
N GLN A 54 8.81 -11.66 -0.01
CA GLN A 54 9.84 -12.48 -0.66
C GLN A 54 9.92 -12.22 -2.18
N GLN A 55 9.19 -11.22 -2.69
CA GLN A 55 9.15 -10.88 -4.10
C GLN A 55 9.97 -9.63 -4.40
N GLN A 56 10.28 -9.40 -5.67
CA GLN A 56 10.91 -8.15 -6.11
C GLN A 56 9.85 -7.06 -6.16
N VAL A 57 9.92 -6.11 -5.22
CA VAL A 57 8.95 -5.02 -5.06
C VAL A 57 9.62 -3.68 -5.37
N VAL A 58 8.97 -2.87 -6.19
CA VAL A 58 9.41 -1.49 -6.47
C VAL A 58 8.40 -0.52 -5.83
N PHE A 59 8.90 0.36 -4.98
CA PHE A 59 8.09 1.42 -4.38
C PHE A 59 8.25 2.73 -5.16
N ILE A 60 7.12 3.31 -5.59
CA ILE A 60 7.06 4.64 -6.18
C ILE A 60 6.23 5.51 -5.26
N PHE A 61 6.87 6.49 -4.61
CA PHE A 61 6.21 7.43 -3.73
C PHE A 61 5.90 8.74 -4.48
N GLY A 62 4.64 9.14 -4.52
CA GLY A 62 4.20 10.43 -5.07
C GLY A 62 3.68 11.36 -3.97
N GLU A 63 3.99 12.65 -4.05
CA GLU A 63 3.48 13.74 -3.16
C GLU A 63 3.37 13.36 -1.68
N CYS A 64 4.39 12.68 -1.14
CA CYS A 64 4.44 12.36 0.28
C CYS A 64 4.95 13.58 1.04
N HIS A 65 4.05 14.31 1.70
CA HIS A 65 4.46 15.36 2.64
C HIS A 65 5.36 14.74 3.73
N ARG A 66 6.49 15.39 4.00
CA ARG A 66 7.60 14.92 4.85
C ARG A 66 7.21 14.33 6.20
N SER A 67 6.07 14.74 6.76
CA SER A 67 5.57 14.32 8.07
C SER A 67 5.22 12.84 8.18
N GLN A 68 4.90 12.16 7.07
CA GLN A 68 4.46 10.75 7.10
C GLN A 68 5.50 9.78 6.54
N PHE A 69 6.42 10.27 5.70
CA PHE A 69 7.45 9.44 5.07
C PHE A 69 8.57 9.04 6.04
N GLY A 70 8.91 9.91 7.00
CA GLY A 70 10.02 9.68 7.93
C GLY A 70 9.80 8.54 8.94
N GLU A 71 8.56 8.13 9.21
CA GLU A 71 8.28 6.96 10.05
C GLU A 71 8.41 5.65 9.26
N VAL A 72 8.05 5.66 7.98
CA VAL A 72 8.10 4.45 7.13
C VAL A 72 9.52 4.07 6.75
N GLN A 73 10.43 5.04 6.59
CA GLN A 73 11.85 4.77 6.31
C GLN A 73 12.66 4.25 7.51
N LYS A 74 12.11 4.31 8.73
CA LYS A 74 12.81 3.84 9.95
C LYS A 74 12.54 2.38 10.29
N ILE A 75 11.67 1.72 9.51
CA ILE A 75 11.38 0.29 9.56
C ILE A 75 12.37 -0.41 8.63
#